data_AF-A0AAQ4DG81-F1
#
_entry.id   AF-A0AAQ4DG81-F1
#
_cell.length_a   1.000
_cell.length_b   1.000
_cell.length_c   1.000
_cell.angle_alpha   90.00
_cell.angle_beta   90.00
_cell.angle_gamma   90.00
#
_symmetry.space_group_name_H-M   'P 1'
#
loop_
_entity.id
_entity.type
_entity.pdbx_description
1 polymer ?
#
loop_
_entity_poly.entity_id
_entity_poly.type
_entity_poly.pdbx_seq_one_letter_code
_entity_poly.pdbx_strand_id
1 'polypeptide(L)'
;MHFIDKQKFADLIYENFIFDIPKIFDVCVMFGRGNHDLVCRMVEHIMSCQPKYSSDLKDIEDTMLLAFERAEQSIQSEDDSDIYAAPRRLDEGKASEGSQLCLMPFWKLLERITYTVDIAATLATFLEVYPTAATIFTLETVGPRLSRFFDATFPALKEELVRRNAVKSFEPVFSMVKKRLSYAKTCVLKVFRSLLQQSCLQPLIELGQAKQVGQEIPYLESFFEVICNCLTEK
;
A
#
# COMPACT_ATOMS: atom_id res chain seq x y z
N MET A 1 -38.99 -15.11 -7.02
CA MET A 1 -37.66 -15.05 -6.39
C MET A 1 -36.65 -15.24 -7.50
N HIS A 2 -35.93 -14.18 -7.90
CA HIS A 2 -34.92 -14.28 -8.96
C HIS A 2 -33.57 -14.56 -8.31
N PHE A 3 -32.96 -15.71 -8.61
CA PHE A 3 -31.61 -16.05 -8.15
C PHE A 3 -30.81 -16.63 -9.32
N ILE A 4 -29.49 -16.43 -9.26
CA ILE A 4 -28.53 -17.01 -10.21
C ILE A 4 -27.83 -18.14 -9.45
N ASP A 5 -27.60 -19.27 -10.13
CA ASP A 5 -26.76 -20.36 -9.61
C ASP A 5 -25.38 -19.83 -9.23
N LYS A 6 -24.81 -20.28 -8.09
CA LYS A 6 -23.52 -19.82 -7.57
C LYS A 6 -22.39 -19.94 -8.61
N GLN A 7 -22.31 -21.05 -9.34
CA GLN A 7 -21.27 -21.25 -10.35
C GLN A 7 -21.49 -20.33 -11.54
N LYS A 8 -22.73 -20.22 -12.03
CA LYS A 8 -23.06 -19.30 -13.13
C LYS A 8 -22.81 -17.85 -12.78
N PHE A 9 -23.06 -17.45 -11.53
CA PHE A 9 -22.73 -16.12 -11.05
C PHE A 9 -21.22 -15.89 -11.02
N ALA A 10 -20.44 -16.85 -10.50
CA ALA A 10 -18.98 -16.78 -10.46
C ALA A 10 -18.35 -16.69 -11.86
N ASP A 11 -18.86 -17.47 -12.82
CA ASP A 11 -18.42 -17.42 -14.22
C ASP A 11 -18.84 -16.10 -14.88
N LEU A 12 -20.06 -15.63 -14.63
CA LEU A 12 -20.56 -14.36 -15.16
C LEU A 12 -19.68 -13.19 -14.74
N ILE A 13 -19.37 -13.06 -13.45
CA ILE A 13 -18.62 -11.90 -12.93
C ILE A 13 -17.16 -11.89 -13.39
N TYR A 14 -16.57 -13.07 -13.55
CA TYR A 14 -15.16 -13.23 -13.92
C TYR A 14 -14.95 -13.17 -15.43
N GLU A 15 -15.62 -14.05 -16.18
CA GLU A 15 -15.38 -14.23 -17.62
C GLU A 15 -15.87 -13.01 -18.44
N ASN A 16 -16.74 -12.17 -17.87
CA ASN A 16 -17.23 -10.94 -18.51
C ASN A 16 -16.61 -9.66 -17.93
N PHE A 17 -15.55 -9.76 -17.12
CA PHE A 17 -14.85 -8.63 -16.52
C PHE A 17 -15.76 -7.64 -15.76
N ILE A 18 -16.85 -8.16 -15.17
CA ILE A 18 -17.74 -7.36 -14.33
C ILE A 18 -16.94 -6.86 -13.11
N PHE A 19 -16.09 -7.73 -12.57
CA PHE A 19 -15.07 -7.36 -11.61
C PHE A 19 -13.70 -7.85 -12.06
N ASP A 20 -12.70 -7.00 -11.81
CA ASP A 20 -11.29 -7.34 -11.70
C ASP A 20 -10.75 -6.77 -10.38
N ILE A 21 -9.54 -7.15 -9.97
CA ILE A 21 -8.96 -6.68 -8.70
C ILE A 21 -8.88 -5.15 -8.62
N PRO A 22 -8.47 -4.41 -9.67
CA PRO A 22 -8.53 -2.94 -9.66
C PRO A 22 -9.94 -2.37 -9.42
N LYS A 23 -10.98 -2.91 -10.05
CA LYS A 23 -12.38 -2.48 -9.79
C LYS A 23 -12.80 -2.79 -8.35
N ILE A 24 -12.37 -3.91 -7.78
CA ILE A 24 -12.65 -4.25 -6.38
C ILE A 24 -11.97 -3.24 -5.45
N PHE A 25 -10.72 -2.86 -5.74
CA PHE A 25 -10.02 -1.80 -5.02
C PHE A 25 -10.78 -0.47 -5.08
N ASP A 26 -11.22 -0.05 -6.27
CA ASP A 26 -12.00 1.17 -6.47
C ASP A 26 -13.30 1.15 -5.66
N VAL A 27 -14.02 0.02 -5.66
CA VAL A 27 -15.24 -0.16 -4.87
C VAL A 27 -14.96 0.03 -3.37
N CYS A 28 -13.89 -0.57 -2.85
CA CYS A 28 -13.49 -0.43 -1.46
C CYS A 28 -13.20 1.04 -1.10
N VAL A 29 -12.40 1.73 -1.91
CA VAL A 29 -12.03 3.13 -1.65
C VAL A 29 -13.23 4.07 -1.76
N MET A 30 -14.05 3.92 -2.79
CA MET A 30 -15.14 4.83 -3.08
C MET A 30 -16.35 4.65 -2.14
N PHE A 31 -16.67 3.40 -1.80
CA PHE A 31 -17.91 3.09 -1.06
C PHE A 31 -17.68 2.52 0.34
N GLY A 32 -16.47 2.06 0.68
CA GLY A 32 -16.16 1.38 1.93
C GLY A 32 -16.37 2.25 3.18
N ARG A 33 -16.20 3.57 3.09
CA ARG A 33 -16.42 4.47 4.24
C ARG A 33 -17.90 4.72 4.52
N GLY A 34 -18.73 4.83 3.47
CA GLY A 34 -20.15 5.18 3.59
C GLY A 34 -21.07 3.97 3.75
N ASN A 35 -20.65 2.81 3.22
CA ASN A 35 -21.47 1.60 3.14
C ASN A 35 -20.67 0.36 3.59
N HIS A 36 -19.84 0.50 4.62
CA HIS A 36 -18.83 -0.49 5.03
C HIS A 36 -19.38 -1.93 5.07
N ASP A 37 -20.40 -2.20 5.88
CA ASP A 37 -20.95 -3.55 6.06
C ASP A 37 -21.53 -4.16 4.78
N LEU A 38 -22.05 -3.34 3.88
CA LEU A 38 -22.55 -3.81 2.58
C LEU A 38 -21.38 -4.14 1.65
N VAL A 39 -20.36 -3.29 1.61
CA VAL A 39 -19.18 -3.49 0.77
C VAL A 39 -18.38 -4.70 1.25
N CYS A 40 -18.20 -4.90 2.56
CA CYS A 40 -17.55 -6.09 3.12
C CYS A 40 -18.25 -7.37 2.66
N ARG A 41 -19.57 -7.47 2.83
CA ARG A 41 -20.35 -8.64 2.38
C ARG A 41 -20.26 -8.85 0.87
N MET A 42 -20.27 -7.76 0.09
CA MET A 42 -20.20 -7.84 -1.36
C MET A 42 -18.83 -8.37 -1.82
N VAL A 43 -17.74 -7.80 -1.30
CA VAL A 43 -16.37 -8.21 -1.64
C VAL A 43 -16.10 -9.62 -1.15
N GLU A 44 -16.47 -9.96 0.09
CA GLU A 44 -16.35 -11.32 0.61
C GLU A 44 -17.09 -12.33 -0.26
N HIS A 45 -18.29 -11.99 -0.73
CA HIS A 45 -19.06 -12.84 -1.63
C HIS A 45 -18.38 -12.99 -3.00
N ILE A 46 -17.87 -11.90 -3.59
CA ILE A 46 -17.14 -11.95 -4.87
C ILE A 46 -15.90 -12.85 -4.75
N MET A 47 -15.07 -12.61 -3.74
CA MET A 47 -13.81 -13.33 -3.52
C MET A 47 -14.04 -14.81 -3.19
N SER A 48 -15.07 -15.12 -2.41
CA SER A 48 -15.38 -16.52 -2.02
C SER A 48 -16.14 -17.31 -3.09
N CYS A 49 -16.89 -16.66 -3.99
CA CYS A 49 -17.58 -17.34 -5.08
C CYS A 49 -16.65 -17.70 -6.24
N GLN A 50 -15.61 -16.91 -6.47
CA GLN A 50 -14.70 -17.11 -7.59
C GLN A 50 -13.24 -17.14 -7.10
N PRO A 51 -12.66 -18.34 -6.90
CA PRO A 51 -11.29 -18.49 -6.40
C PRO A 51 -10.21 -17.88 -7.30
N LYS A 52 -10.48 -17.71 -8.61
CA LYS A 52 -9.52 -17.08 -9.53
C LYS A 52 -9.11 -15.67 -9.09
N TYR A 53 -9.98 -14.92 -8.43
CA TYR A 53 -9.62 -13.60 -7.90
C TYR A 53 -8.53 -13.66 -6.82
N SER A 54 -8.43 -14.74 -6.04
CA SER A 54 -7.32 -14.90 -5.09
C SER A 54 -5.99 -15.13 -5.82
N SER A 55 -6.01 -15.83 -6.96
CA SER A 55 -4.83 -15.98 -7.82
C SER A 55 -4.45 -14.63 -8.44
N ASP A 56 -5.41 -13.93 -9.03
CA ASP A 56 -5.17 -12.60 -9.61
C ASP A 56 -4.61 -11.64 -8.56
N LEU A 57 -5.13 -11.69 -7.33
CA LEU A 57 -4.65 -10.87 -6.22
C LEU A 57 -3.19 -11.17 -5.86
N LYS A 58 -2.79 -12.45 -5.90
CA LYS A 58 -1.41 -12.86 -5.68
C LYS A 58 -0.50 -12.33 -6.80
N ASP A 59 -0.97 -12.41 -8.05
CA ASP A 59 -0.21 -11.95 -9.22
C ASP A 59 -0.01 -10.42 -9.22
N ILE A 60 -0.85 -9.65 -8.52
CA ILE A 60 -0.64 -8.21 -8.38
C ILE A 60 0.31 -7.80 -7.24
N GLU A 61 0.77 -8.73 -6.39
CA GLU A 61 1.66 -8.42 -5.25
C GLU A 61 2.89 -7.63 -5.71
N ASP A 62 3.60 -8.13 -6.71
CA ASP A 62 4.79 -7.47 -7.29
C ASP A 62 4.45 -6.11 -7.90
N THR A 63 3.29 -6.00 -8.53
CA THR A 63 2.83 -4.74 -9.12
C THR A 63 2.54 -3.69 -8.04
N MET A 64 1.97 -4.11 -6.91
CA MET A 64 1.73 -3.26 -5.75
C MET A 64 3.03 -2.82 -5.10
N LEU A 65 3.98 -3.73 -4.90
CA LEU A 65 5.31 -3.40 -4.37
C LEU A 65 6.05 -2.42 -5.27
N LEU A 66 6.01 -2.65 -6.58
CA LEU A 66 6.58 -1.75 -7.57
C LEU A 66 5.93 -0.35 -7.52
N ALA A 67 4.64 -0.23 -7.19
CA ALA A 67 3.98 1.06 -7.03
C ALA A 67 4.55 1.85 -5.84
N PHE A 68 4.81 1.18 -4.70
CA PHE A 68 5.48 1.77 -3.54
C PHE A 68 6.94 2.12 -3.83
N GLU A 69 7.68 1.24 -4.49
CA GLU A 69 9.07 1.50 -4.90
C GLU A 69 9.15 2.70 -5.86
N ARG A 70 8.24 2.82 -6.82
CA ARG A 70 8.16 3.98 -7.71
C ARG A 70 7.85 5.26 -6.95
N ALA A 71 6.98 5.20 -5.94
CA ALA A 71 6.71 6.36 -5.08
C ALA A 71 7.97 6.78 -4.31
N GLU A 72 8.71 5.84 -3.72
CA GLU A 72 10.01 6.09 -3.07
C GLU A 72 11.03 6.69 -4.05
N GLN A 73 11.24 6.05 -5.20
CA GLN A 73 12.21 6.48 -6.21
C GLN A 73 11.87 7.86 -6.77
N SER A 74 10.58 8.19 -6.92
CA SER A 74 10.14 9.49 -7.41
C SER A 74 10.48 10.67 -6.49
N ILE A 75 10.88 10.38 -5.25
CA ILE A 75 11.36 11.35 -4.26
C ILE A 75 12.88 11.53 -4.37
N GLN A 76 13.59 10.49 -4.81
CA GLN A 76 15.05 10.42 -4.88
C GLN A 76 15.62 10.75 -6.28
N SER A 77 14.81 10.66 -7.34
CA SER A 77 15.25 10.76 -8.74
C SER A 77 15.23 12.18 -9.29
N GLU A 78 16.22 12.45 -10.16
CA GLU A 78 16.20 13.62 -11.04
C GLU A 78 15.05 13.39 -12.02
N ASP A 79 14.17 14.39 -12.19
CA ASP A 79 13.07 14.28 -13.15
C ASP A 79 13.60 13.85 -14.53
N ASP A 80 13.01 12.79 -15.11
CA ASP A 80 13.06 12.47 -16.56
C ASP A 80 12.37 13.55 -17.44
N SER A 81 12.02 14.72 -16.87
CA SER A 81 11.34 15.80 -17.56
C SER A 81 12.29 16.78 -18.24
N ASP A 82 13.37 16.26 -18.82
CA ASP A 82 14.23 17.00 -19.73
C ASP A 82 14.22 16.32 -21.10
N ILE A 83 13.05 16.33 -21.75
CA ILE A 83 12.95 16.13 -23.22
C ILE A 83 13.79 17.20 -23.98
N TYR A 84 14.31 18.21 -23.27
CA TYR A 84 15.21 19.26 -23.77
C TYR A 84 16.61 19.30 -23.13
N ALA A 85 17.00 18.41 -22.20
CA ALA A 85 18.41 18.38 -21.77
C ALA A 85 19.23 17.54 -22.72
N ALA A 86 20.36 18.12 -23.14
CA ALA A 86 21.38 17.41 -23.88
C ALA A 86 21.83 16.14 -23.11
N PRO A 87 22.25 15.07 -23.82
CA PRO A 87 22.75 13.86 -23.19
C PRO A 87 23.91 14.17 -22.24
N ARG A 88 23.74 13.84 -20.95
CA ARG A 88 24.82 13.95 -19.96
C ARG A 88 25.64 12.68 -19.91
N ARG A 89 26.93 12.82 -19.63
CA ARG A 89 27.85 11.70 -19.55
C ARG A 89 27.73 10.99 -18.19
N LEU A 90 27.90 9.67 -18.19
CA LEU A 90 27.73 8.78 -17.02
C LEU A 90 28.66 9.10 -15.83
N ASP A 91 29.68 9.94 -16.04
CA ASP A 91 30.67 10.38 -15.06
C ASP A 91 30.25 11.65 -14.27
N GLU A 92 29.14 12.31 -14.62
CA GLU A 92 28.69 13.56 -13.96
C GLU A 92 27.73 13.35 -12.77
N GLY A 93 27.28 12.11 -12.52
CA GLY A 93 26.24 11.77 -11.53
C GLY A 93 26.67 11.78 -10.04
N LYS A 94 27.70 12.53 -9.65
CA LYS A 94 28.19 12.58 -8.26
C LYS A 94 28.28 14.00 -7.67
N ALA A 95 27.36 14.89 -8.06
CA ALA A 95 27.35 16.25 -7.53
C ALA A 95 25.94 16.84 -7.32
N SER A 96 25.14 16.24 -6.43
CA SER A 96 24.29 17.02 -5.53
C SER A 96 23.77 16.17 -4.37
N GLU A 97 24.40 16.29 -3.21
CA GLU A 97 23.90 15.77 -1.92
C GLU A 97 22.79 16.67 -1.33
N GLY A 98 22.02 17.36 -2.19
CA GLY A 98 20.84 18.13 -1.80
C GLY A 98 19.57 17.36 -2.12
N SER A 99 18.61 17.31 -1.19
CA SER A 99 17.29 16.73 -1.43
C SER A 99 16.65 17.35 -2.67
N GLN A 100 16.55 16.61 -3.78
CA GLN A 100 16.08 17.10 -5.08
C GLN A 100 14.62 17.55 -5.05
N LEU A 101 13.87 17.11 -4.03
CA LEU A 101 12.60 17.66 -3.64
C LEU A 101 12.65 19.19 -3.52
N CYS A 102 13.77 19.81 -3.14
CA CYS A 102 13.84 21.26 -2.98
C CYS A 102 13.76 22.04 -4.30
N LEU A 103 14.13 21.42 -5.43
CA LEU A 103 14.21 22.03 -6.75
C LEU A 103 12.88 21.97 -7.52
N MET A 104 12.04 20.96 -7.27
CA MET A 104 10.81 20.78 -8.03
C MET A 104 9.72 21.82 -7.67
N PRO A 105 8.82 22.17 -8.62
CA PRO A 105 7.65 23.00 -8.33
C PRO A 105 6.73 22.39 -7.25
N PHE A 106 5.92 23.23 -6.59
CA PHE A 106 5.05 22.77 -5.50
C PHE A 106 3.95 21.80 -5.97
N TRP A 107 3.44 21.97 -7.18
CA TRP A 107 2.45 21.06 -7.75
C TRP A 107 3.01 19.65 -7.96
N LYS A 108 4.28 19.51 -8.40
CA LYS A 108 4.95 18.20 -8.50
C LYS A 108 5.07 17.52 -7.13
N LEU A 109 5.44 18.27 -6.09
CA LEU A 109 5.45 17.75 -4.71
C LEU A 109 4.05 17.27 -4.28
N LEU A 110 2.99 18.04 -4.63
CA LEU A 110 1.61 17.65 -4.35
C LEU A 110 1.20 16.37 -5.10
N GLU A 111 1.63 16.19 -6.34
CA GLU A 111 1.41 14.96 -7.11
C GLU A 111 2.09 13.77 -6.45
N ARG A 112 3.36 13.89 -6.01
CA ARG A 112 4.05 12.82 -5.28
C ARG A 112 3.31 12.43 -4.00
N ILE A 113 2.90 13.41 -3.19
CA ILE A 113 2.14 13.16 -1.97
C ILE A 113 0.78 12.53 -2.29
N THR A 114 0.10 12.99 -3.34
CA THR A 114 -1.21 12.45 -3.74
C THR A 114 -1.08 11.00 -4.19
N TYR A 115 -0.08 10.68 -5.02
CA TYR A 115 0.20 9.30 -5.43
C TYR A 115 0.52 8.40 -4.22
N THR A 116 1.33 8.86 -3.26
CA THR A 116 1.58 8.14 -2.01
C THR A 116 0.30 7.89 -1.21
N VAL A 117 -0.61 8.87 -1.15
CA VAL A 117 -1.92 8.71 -0.50
C VAL A 117 -2.75 7.68 -1.23
N ASP A 118 -2.82 7.75 -2.56
CA ASP A 118 -3.69 6.90 -3.37
C ASP A 118 -3.29 5.43 -3.23
N ILE A 119 -2.01 5.09 -3.40
CA ILE A 119 -1.54 3.71 -3.28
C ILE A 119 -1.71 3.17 -1.85
N ALA A 120 -1.41 3.97 -0.82
CA ALA A 120 -1.50 3.53 0.56
C ALA A 120 -2.95 3.37 1.02
N ALA A 121 -3.82 4.33 0.69
CA ALA A 121 -5.23 4.31 1.06
C ALA A 121 -6.00 3.20 0.33
N THR A 122 -5.66 2.94 -0.92
CA THR A 122 -6.26 1.85 -1.71
C THR A 122 -6.02 0.50 -1.04
N LEU A 123 -4.76 0.17 -0.78
CA LEU A 123 -4.42 -1.10 -0.14
C LEU A 123 -4.96 -1.20 1.29
N ALA A 124 -4.85 -0.11 2.08
CA ALA A 124 -5.35 -0.10 3.45
C ALA A 124 -6.87 -0.32 3.51
N THR A 125 -7.62 0.34 2.62
CA THR A 125 -9.08 0.25 2.61
C THR A 125 -9.55 -1.11 2.08
N PHE A 126 -8.86 -1.67 1.08
CA PHE A 126 -9.12 -3.02 0.62
C PHE A 126 -8.93 -4.06 1.73
N LEU A 127 -7.81 -4.00 2.46
CA LEU A 127 -7.54 -4.92 3.58
C LEU A 127 -8.45 -4.68 4.79
N GLU A 128 -8.99 -3.46 4.95
CA GLU A 128 -10.01 -3.18 5.97
C GLU A 128 -11.37 -3.80 5.60
N VAL A 129 -11.73 -3.78 4.32
CA VAL A 129 -12.98 -4.37 3.79
C VAL A 129 -12.91 -5.90 3.69
N TYR A 130 -11.76 -6.44 3.30
CA TYR A 130 -11.56 -7.88 3.12
C TYR A 130 -10.24 -8.34 3.79
N PRO A 131 -10.23 -8.48 5.13
CA PRO A 131 -9.02 -8.78 5.88
C PRO A 131 -8.33 -10.09 5.48
N THR A 132 -9.09 -11.10 5.04
CA THR A 132 -8.54 -12.40 4.62
C THR A 132 -7.56 -12.25 3.45
N ALA A 133 -7.67 -11.23 2.60
CA ALA A 133 -6.69 -10.97 1.56
C ALA A 133 -5.27 -10.74 2.09
N ALA A 134 -5.11 -10.32 3.34
CA ALA A 134 -3.79 -10.12 3.93
C ALA A 134 -2.95 -11.41 3.98
N THR A 135 -3.58 -12.59 4.07
CA THR A 135 -2.87 -13.88 4.05
C THR A 135 -2.45 -14.32 2.65
N ILE A 136 -3.00 -13.70 1.61
CA ILE A 136 -2.60 -13.94 0.21
C ILE A 136 -1.27 -13.24 -0.07
N PHE A 137 -1.03 -12.10 0.60
CA PHE A 137 0.22 -11.37 0.50
C PHE A 137 1.33 -12.02 1.35
N THR A 138 2.53 -12.08 0.81
CA THR A 138 3.71 -12.64 1.47
C THR A 138 4.28 -11.63 2.46
N LEU A 139 4.06 -11.84 3.76
CA LEU A 139 4.47 -10.90 4.81
C LEU A 139 6.01 -10.69 4.81
N GLU A 140 6.78 -11.74 4.58
CA GLU A 140 8.24 -11.73 4.55
C GLU A 140 8.79 -10.89 3.39
N THR A 141 8.03 -10.77 2.30
CA THR A 141 8.38 -9.95 1.13
C THR A 141 7.84 -8.53 1.26
N VAL A 142 6.55 -8.40 1.57
CA VAL A 142 5.84 -7.12 1.61
C VAL A 142 6.23 -6.29 2.83
N GLY A 143 6.45 -6.93 3.98
CA GLY A 143 6.75 -6.28 5.26
C GLY A 143 7.99 -5.38 5.19
N PRO A 144 9.19 -5.93 4.90
CA PRO A 144 10.40 -5.12 4.79
C PRO A 144 10.29 -4.00 3.75
N ARG A 145 9.69 -4.28 2.58
CA ARG A 145 9.48 -3.26 1.53
C ARG A 145 8.61 -2.09 2.00
N LEU A 146 7.54 -2.36 2.75
CA LEU A 146 6.72 -1.30 3.35
C LEU A 146 7.46 -0.53 4.45
N SER A 147 8.34 -1.19 5.22
CA SER A 147 9.19 -0.55 6.24
C SER A 147 10.16 0.43 5.59
N ARG A 148 10.93 -0.03 4.60
CA ARG A 148 11.81 0.82 3.80
C ARG A 148 11.07 2.00 3.18
N PHE A 149 9.94 1.75 2.52
CA PHE A 149 9.12 2.80 1.93
C PHE A 149 8.74 3.85 2.98
N PHE A 150 8.32 3.41 4.16
CA PHE A 150 7.90 4.28 5.24
C PHE A 150 9.04 5.18 5.76
N ASP A 151 10.21 4.60 6.01
CA ASP A 151 11.36 5.29 6.56
C ASP A 151 12.02 6.24 5.53
N ALA A 152 12.01 5.87 4.24
CA ALA A 152 12.54 6.73 3.19
C ALA A 152 11.58 7.87 2.79
N THR A 153 10.28 7.60 2.68
CA THR A 153 9.31 8.51 2.04
C THR A 153 8.76 9.58 2.99
N PHE A 154 8.28 9.18 4.17
CA PHE A 154 7.55 10.11 5.04
C PHE A 154 8.44 11.20 5.67
N PRO A 155 9.67 10.90 6.15
CA PRO A 155 10.58 11.94 6.64
C PRO A 155 10.93 12.95 5.57
N ALA A 156 11.33 12.49 4.37
CA ALA A 156 11.73 13.35 3.26
C ALA A 156 10.62 14.31 2.82
N LEU A 157 9.41 13.78 2.59
CA LEU A 157 8.26 14.61 2.19
C LEU A 157 7.83 15.59 3.30
N LYS A 158 7.90 15.17 4.57
CA LYS A 158 7.54 16.02 5.71
C LYS A 158 8.53 17.17 5.87
N GLU A 159 9.82 16.89 5.82
CA GLU A 159 10.88 17.89 5.93
C GLU A 159 10.73 18.95 4.83
N GLU A 160 10.56 18.51 3.58
CA GLU A 160 10.39 19.43 2.46
C GLU A 160 9.13 20.29 2.60
N LEU A 161 8.01 19.71 3.06
CA LEU A 161 6.77 20.44 3.27
C LEU A 161 6.93 21.54 4.32
N VAL A 162 7.62 21.24 5.44
CA VAL A 162 7.91 22.21 6.50
C VAL A 162 8.83 23.32 5.98
N ARG A 163 9.89 22.97 5.25
CA ARG A 163 10.83 23.92 4.64
C ARG A 163 10.12 24.91 3.72
N ARG A 164 9.24 24.43 2.83
CA ARG A 164 8.50 25.30 1.90
C ARG A 164 7.49 26.21 2.61
N ASN A 165 6.83 25.71 3.65
CA ASN A 165 5.86 26.49 4.40
C ASN A 165 6.52 27.69 5.09
N ALA A 166 7.72 27.49 5.66
CA ALA A 166 8.52 28.54 6.27
C ALA A 166 8.87 29.70 5.31
N VAL A 167 8.95 29.44 4.00
CA VAL A 167 9.31 30.44 2.97
C VAL A 167 8.08 31.10 2.34
N LYS A 168 7.05 30.33 1.99
CA LYS A 168 5.92 30.81 1.15
C LYS A 168 4.65 31.16 1.94
N SER A 169 4.55 30.73 3.20
CA SER A 169 3.46 31.04 4.15
C SER A 169 2.04 30.93 3.55
N PHE A 170 1.66 29.74 3.06
CA PHE A 170 0.31 29.47 2.53
C PHE A 170 -0.44 28.43 3.37
N GLU A 171 -0.71 28.79 4.63
CA GLU A 171 -1.06 27.82 5.67
C GLU A 171 -2.27 26.91 5.41
N PRO A 172 -3.37 27.35 4.80
CA PRO A 172 -4.51 26.47 4.55
C PRO A 172 -4.14 25.24 3.71
N VAL A 173 -3.30 25.43 2.68
CA VAL A 173 -2.87 24.33 1.80
C VAL A 173 -1.79 23.49 2.46
N PHE A 174 -0.79 24.09 3.12
CA PHE A 174 0.23 23.32 3.83
C PHE A 174 -0.37 22.42 4.92
N SER A 175 -1.36 22.94 5.67
CA SER A 175 -2.11 22.15 6.66
C SER A 175 -2.88 21.00 6.01
N MET A 176 -3.56 21.23 4.88
CA MET A 176 -4.27 20.19 4.14
C MET A 176 -3.32 19.10 3.63
N VAL A 177 -2.20 19.48 3.01
CA VAL A 177 -1.21 18.54 2.47
C VAL A 177 -0.55 17.74 3.61
N LYS A 178 -0.24 18.38 4.73
CA LYS A 178 0.29 17.72 5.93
C LYS A 178 -0.68 16.67 6.48
N LYS A 179 -1.99 16.98 6.52
CA LYS A 179 -3.02 16.01 6.93
C LYS A 179 -3.09 14.82 5.98
N ARG A 180 -3.00 15.04 4.67
CA ARG A 180 -2.96 13.97 3.66
C ARG A 180 -1.73 13.07 3.85
N LEU A 181 -0.54 13.66 4.03
CA LEU A 181 0.68 12.89 4.28
C LEU A 181 0.58 12.06 5.57
N SER A 182 0.04 12.63 6.65
CA SER A 182 -0.24 11.90 7.89
C SER A 182 -1.25 10.76 7.68
N TYR A 183 -2.28 10.98 6.86
CA TYR A 183 -3.26 9.94 6.54
C TYR A 183 -2.61 8.77 5.76
N ALA A 184 -1.79 9.05 4.75
CA ALA A 184 -1.03 8.02 4.05
C ALA A 184 -0.13 7.23 5.00
N LYS A 185 0.54 7.92 5.92
CA LYS A 185 1.37 7.29 6.97
C LYS A 185 0.56 6.30 7.80
N THR A 186 -0.63 6.68 8.24
CA THR A 186 -1.55 5.79 8.96
C THR A 186 -2.00 4.61 8.10
N CYS A 187 -2.25 4.83 6.80
CA CYS A 187 -2.66 3.77 5.89
C CYS A 187 -1.58 2.69 5.72
N VAL A 188 -0.32 3.09 5.51
CA VAL A 188 0.81 2.12 5.43
C VAL A 188 0.92 1.28 6.71
N LEU A 189 0.79 1.91 7.88
CA LEU A 189 0.79 1.19 9.17
C LEU A 189 -0.40 0.24 9.31
N LYS A 190 -1.58 0.63 8.82
CA LYS A 190 -2.76 -0.24 8.80
C LYS A 190 -2.54 -1.46 7.91
N VAL A 191 -1.94 -1.29 6.73
CA VAL A 191 -1.58 -2.40 5.83
C VAL A 191 -0.65 -3.36 6.55
N PHE A 192 0.49 -2.85 7.04
CA PHE A 192 1.48 -3.68 7.73
C PHE A 192 0.89 -4.42 8.94
N ARG A 193 0.06 -3.73 9.74
CA ARG A 193 -0.67 -4.35 10.85
C ARG A 193 -1.63 -5.44 10.38
N SER A 194 -2.34 -5.24 9.28
CA SER A 194 -3.27 -6.24 8.74
C SER A 194 -2.52 -7.52 8.33
N LEU A 195 -1.39 -7.37 7.63
CA LEU A 195 -0.51 -8.48 7.26
C LEU A 195 -0.01 -9.24 8.50
N LEU A 196 0.54 -8.54 9.49
CA LEU A 196 0.99 -9.18 10.75
C LEU A 196 -0.15 -9.88 11.49
N GLN A 197 -1.31 -9.23 11.56
CA GLN A 197 -2.46 -9.76 12.28
C GLN A 197 -2.92 -11.06 11.64
N GLN A 198 -3.07 -11.10 10.32
CA GLN A 198 -3.67 -12.22 9.62
C GLN A 198 -2.68 -13.36 9.37
N SER A 199 -1.42 -13.04 9.09
CA SER A 199 -0.40 -14.04 8.76
C SER A 199 0.28 -14.65 9.99
N CYS A 200 0.36 -13.93 11.12
CA CYS A 200 1.05 -14.41 12.32
C CYS A 200 0.14 -14.45 13.54
N LEU A 201 -0.42 -13.30 13.94
CA LEU A 201 -1.04 -13.16 15.27
C LEU A 201 -2.35 -13.95 15.40
N GLN A 202 -3.18 -13.95 14.36
CA GLN A 202 -4.46 -14.65 14.35
C GLN A 202 -4.25 -16.18 14.42
N PRO A 203 -3.39 -16.80 13.59
CA PRO A 203 -3.03 -18.21 13.77
C PRO A 203 -2.50 -18.54 15.16
N LEU A 204 -1.63 -17.70 15.73
CA LEU A 204 -1.09 -17.90 17.08
C LEU A 204 -2.18 -17.90 18.17
N ILE A 205 -3.14 -16.98 18.06
CA ILE A 205 -4.27 -16.89 18.98
C ILE A 205 -5.14 -18.15 18.88
N GLU A 206 -5.45 -18.59 17.66
CA GLU A 206 -6.30 -19.77 17.41
C GLU A 206 -5.63 -21.06 17.90
N LEU A 207 -4.34 -21.25 17.62
CA LEU A 207 -3.56 -22.41 18.09
C LEU A 207 -3.44 -22.42 19.61
N GLY A 208 -3.24 -21.26 20.23
CA GLY A 208 -3.21 -21.10 21.68
C GLY A 208 -4.53 -21.47 22.34
N GLN A 209 -5.66 -21.08 21.74
CA GLN A 209 -7.00 -21.48 22.20
C GLN A 209 -7.24 -22.98 22.03
N ALA A 210 -6.75 -23.57 20.92
CA ALA A 210 -6.83 -24.99 20.63
C ALA A 210 -5.83 -25.86 21.42
N LYS A 211 -4.90 -25.25 22.17
CA LYS A 211 -3.81 -25.92 22.92
C LYS A 211 -2.93 -26.81 22.04
N GLN A 212 -2.71 -26.42 20.78
CA GLN A 212 -1.93 -27.18 19.81
C GLN A 212 -0.43 -26.83 19.87
N VAL A 213 0.23 -27.28 20.95
CA VAL A 213 1.64 -26.98 21.24
C VAL A 213 2.58 -27.48 20.14
N GLY A 214 3.54 -26.64 19.76
CA GLY A 214 4.55 -26.87 18.73
C GLY A 214 4.14 -26.40 17.33
N GLN A 215 2.85 -26.16 17.06
CA GLN A 215 2.38 -25.66 15.76
C GLN A 215 2.49 -24.14 15.63
N GLU A 216 2.69 -23.44 16.75
CA GLU A 216 2.90 -22.00 16.82
C GLU A 216 4.27 -21.55 16.29
N ILE A 217 5.25 -22.46 16.24
CA ILE A 217 6.66 -22.15 15.98
C ILE A 217 6.86 -21.41 14.65
N PRO A 218 6.30 -21.87 13.50
CA PRO A 218 6.52 -21.18 12.22
C PRO A 218 5.97 -19.75 12.20
N TYR A 219 4.84 -19.51 12.88
CA TYR A 219 4.23 -18.18 12.97
C TYR A 219 5.02 -17.23 13.89
N LEU A 220 5.64 -17.78 14.95
CA LEU A 220 6.57 -17.02 15.80
C LEU A 220 7.85 -16.69 15.05
N GLU A 221 8.42 -17.65 14.32
CA GLU A 221 9.63 -17.45 13.51
C GLU A 221 9.41 -16.38 12.45
N SER A 222 8.33 -16.48 11.66
CA SER A 222 7.95 -15.47 10.67
C SER A 222 7.75 -14.08 11.30
N PHE A 223 7.05 -14.01 12.44
CA PHE A 223 6.88 -12.75 13.17
C PHE A 223 8.22 -12.13 13.57
N PHE A 224 9.12 -12.90 14.18
CA PHE A 224 10.43 -12.40 14.59
C PHE A 224 11.31 -12.03 13.41
N GLU A 225 11.32 -12.83 12.35
CA GLU A 225 12.07 -12.55 11.12
C GLU A 225 11.65 -11.20 10.53
N VAL A 226 10.35 -10.99 10.33
CA VAL A 226 9.83 -9.75 9.74
C VAL A 226 10.15 -8.54 10.61
N ILE A 227 9.93 -8.64 11.93
CA ILE A 227 10.22 -7.53 12.85
C ILE A 227 11.72 -7.22 12.89
N CYS A 228 12.58 -8.24 12.93
CA CYS A 228 14.04 -8.05 12.89
C CYS A 228 14.50 -7.38 11.60
N ASN A 229 13.99 -7.84 10.44
CA ASN A 229 14.31 -7.25 9.14
C ASN A 229 13.89 -5.78 9.07
N CYS A 230 12.72 -5.43 9.62
CA CYS A 230 12.26 -4.03 9.69
C CYS A 230 13.11 -3.17 10.63
N LEU A 231 13.72 -3.75 11.68
CA LEU A 231 14.57 -3.03 12.63
C LEU A 231 15.98 -2.79 12.08
N THR A 232 16.49 -3.67 11.23
CA THR A 232 17.82 -3.56 10.60
C THR A 232 17.90 -2.53 9.47
N GLU A 233 16.78 -2.04 8.96
CA GLU A 233 16.73 -1.00 7.92
C GLU A 233 16.93 0.44 8.45
N LYS A 234 17.34 0.59 9.72
CA LYS A 234 17.62 1.88 10.38
C LYS A 234 19.09 2.28 10.37
#